data_AF-A0A1E7QL67-F1
#
_entry.id   AF-A0A1E7QL67-F1
#
_cell.length_a   1.000
_cell.length_b   1.000
_cell.length_c   1.000
_cell.angle_alpha   90.00
_cell.angle_beta   90.00
_cell.angle_gamma   90.00
#
_symmetry.space_group_name_H-M   'P 1'
#
loop_
_entity.id
_entity.type
_entity.pdbx_description
1 polymer ?
#
loop_
_entity_poly.entity_id
_entity_poly.type
_entity_poly.pdbx_seq_one_letter_code
_entity_poly.pdbx_strand_id
1 'polypeptide(L)'
;MYKILVLLLVILPFNLSSTAIEIIADVNGNPISNLDIDKRIKLISSLFGNYQKEQILEDLINEIIIADETEKLKIQIKDEELNNTVRLFFVYSFGLKNEEVDKYINEHNIDFNALAKKIKYDLLLHKMNAMMHPTSKVSDEELENVRKQMEQPDYLISLQEIVMPEEKKNIMYNLVKKWRDDSNFIPDPPVKIHKTILNLNKLIDKMRNILVKLEIGDITDPICINKDHCSIIKIVDKVRVDYGLLNSTLSLKQVTVQDSAINLNKITCANFDDIAKPEEIKEFKIKMKDLNADLQVVFSKGNINEIARIQNGNIVKLIMLCHIESNPTNIETLKSLIYGQNLIAQSSILLDNMRKHAVINYRNKKSVRV
;
A
#
# COMPACT_ATOMS: atom_id res chain seq x y z
N MET A 1 79.78 -0.56 -13.59
CA MET A 1 79.98 -0.19 -12.17
C MET A 1 79.30 1.14 -11.92
N TYR A 2 78.62 1.23 -10.77
CA TYR A 2 77.90 2.37 -10.18
C TYR A 2 76.54 2.81 -10.76
N LYS A 3 75.51 2.30 -10.06
CA LYS A 3 74.15 2.79 -9.93
C LYS A 3 74.15 4.24 -9.42
N ILE A 4 73.48 5.15 -10.12
CA ILE A 4 72.98 6.39 -9.53
C ILE A 4 71.45 6.30 -9.58
N LEU A 5 70.88 6.02 -8.42
CA LEU A 5 69.45 6.01 -8.15
C LEU A 5 69.04 7.45 -7.87
N VAL A 6 68.53 8.18 -8.86
CA VAL A 6 67.86 9.46 -8.64
C VAL A 6 66.39 9.16 -8.32
N LEU A 7 66.06 9.32 -7.05
CA LEU A 7 64.71 9.28 -6.51
C LEU A 7 63.93 10.47 -7.07
N LEU A 8 63.20 10.27 -8.16
CA LEU A 8 62.33 11.29 -8.74
C LEU A 8 61.01 11.33 -7.94
N LEU A 9 60.93 12.32 -7.05
CA LEU A 9 59.75 12.68 -6.29
C LEU A 9 58.66 13.15 -7.28
N VAL A 10 57.81 12.23 -7.73
CA VAL A 10 56.63 12.56 -8.54
C VAL A 10 55.63 13.23 -7.60
N ILE A 11 55.70 14.55 -7.53
CA ILE A 11 54.63 15.39 -7.01
C ILE A 11 53.48 15.29 -8.02
N LEU A 12 52.64 14.27 -7.85
CA LEU A 12 51.35 14.20 -8.51
C LEU A 12 50.50 15.35 -7.97
N PRO A 13 50.01 16.29 -8.82
CA PRO A 13 49.01 17.24 -8.38
C PRO A 13 47.74 16.43 -8.13
N PHE A 14 47.45 16.19 -6.86
CA PHE A 14 46.12 15.80 -6.43
C PHE A 14 45.19 16.94 -6.82
N ASN A 15 44.50 16.79 -7.95
CA ASN A 15 43.32 17.56 -8.26
C ASN A 15 42.24 17.17 -7.23
N LEU A 16 42.28 17.77 -6.04
CA LEU A 16 41.08 17.90 -5.22
C LEU A 16 40.15 18.81 -6.01
N SER A 17 39.22 18.22 -6.76
CA SER A 17 38.03 18.93 -7.23
C SER A 17 37.28 19.42 -5.99
N SER A 18 37.56 20.64 -5.53
CA SER A 18 36.73 21.28 -4.52
C SER A 18 35.41 21.64 -5.21
N THR A 19 34.35 20.92 -4.87
CA THR A 19 33.00 21.38 -5.17
C THR A 19 32.84 22.73 -4.46
N ALA A 20 32.67 23.80 -5.23
CA ALA A 20 32.43 25.12 -4.65
C ALA A 20 31.18 25.07 -3.79
N ILE A 21 31.29 25.51 -2.53
CA ILE A 21 30.17 25.59 -1.60
C ILE A 21 29.28 26.74 -2.07
N GLU A 22 28.09 26.41 -2.55
CA GLU A 22 27.10 27.35 -3.06
C GLU A 22 25.93 27.42 -2.09
N ILE A 23 25.50 28.63 -1.74
CA ILE A 23 24.28 28.83 -0.93
C ILE A 23 23.07 28.73 -1.85
N ILE A 24 22.19 27.77 -1.57
CA ILE A 24 21.00 27.45 -2.36
C ILE A 24 19.78 28.21 -1.83
N ALA A 25 19.64 28.30 -0.50
CA ALA A 25 18.60 29.04 0.17
C ALA A 25 19.13 29.72 1.44
N ASP A 26 18.42 30.71 1.93
CA ASP A 26 18.63 31.36 3.22
C ASP A 26 17.28 31.46 3.93
N VAL A 27 17.22 30.98 5.17
CA VAL A 27 16.00 30.94 5.98
C VAL A 27 16.26 31.72 7.26
N ASN A 28 15.63 32.88 7.42
CA ASN A 28 15.82 33.78 8.57
C ASN A 28 17.30 34.14 8.85
N GLY A 29 18.14 34.21 7.81
CA GLY A 29 19.58 34.47 7.94
C GLY A 29 20.44 33.21 8.15
N ASN A 30 19.84 32.01 8.18
CA ASN A 30 20.54 30.75 8.22
C ASN A 30 20.70 30.18 6.78
N PRO A 31 21.92 30.12 6.23
CA PRO A 31 22.14 29.65 4.87
C PRO A 31 22.08 28.12 4.78
N ILE A 32 21.45 27.63 3.72
CA ILE A 32 21.45 26.21 3.29
C ILE A 32 22.33 26.11 2.04
N SER A 33 23.39 25.32 2.12
CA SER A 33 24.32 25.11 1.01
C SER A 33 24.04 23.83 0.21
N ASN A 34 24.63 23.73 -0.99
CA ASN A 34 24.65 22.49 -1.77
C ASN A 34 25.27 21.32 -0.99
N LEU A 35 26.28 21.60 -0.17
CA LEU A 35 26.92 20.60 0.68
C LEU A 35 25.96 20.03 1.74
N ASP A 36 25.09 20.86 2.31
CA ASP A 36 24.10 20.40 3.29
C ASP A 36 23.08 19.46 2.65
N ILE A 37 22.64 19.82 1.44
CA ILE A 37 21.75 18.99 0.63
C ILE A 37 22.41 17.65 0.28
N ASP A 38 23.65 17.66 -0.20
CA ASP A 38 24.37 16.46 -0.60
C ASP A 38 24.64 15.52 0.60
N LYS A 39 24.98 16.08 1.76
CA LYS A 39 25.11 15.32 3.02
C LYS A 39 23.81 14.63 3.39
N ARG A 40 22.67 15.34 3.27
CA ARG A 40 21.36 14.76 3.58
C ARG A 40 20.95 13.70 2.57
N ILE A 41 21.20 13.91 1.28
CA ILE A 41 20.98 12.89 0.23
C ILE A 41 21.77 11.63 0.56
N LYS A 42 23.05 11.75 0.92
CA LYS A 42 23.90 10.61 1.28
C LYS A 42 23.33 9.85 2.48
N LEU A 43 22.91 10.56 3.53
CA LEU A 43 22.29 9.94 4.71
C LEU A 43 21.02 9.17 4.34
N ILE A 44 20.08 9.82 3.67
CA ILE A 44 18.79 9.18 3.35
C ILE A 44 18.99 8.03 2.35
N SER A 45 19.91 8.17 1.39
CA SER A 45 20.23 7.11 0.44
C SER A 45 20.79 5.86 1.11
N SER A 46 21.57 6.02 2.19
CA SER A 46 22.07 4.89 2.98
C SER A 46 20.98 4.15 3.77
N LEU A 47 19.85 4.80 4.04
CA LEU A 47 18.75 4.25 4.85
C LEU A 47 17.59 3.72 4.01
N PHE A 48 17.20 4.45 2.95
CA PHE A 48 15.92 4.26 2.25
C PHE A 48 16.02 4.30 0.71
N GLY A 49 17.21 4.50 0.14
CA GLY A 49 17.42 4.61 -1.31
C GLY A 49 17.27 6.04 -1.87
N ASN A 50 17.11 6.16 -3.19
CA ASN A 50 17.23 7.45 -3.89
C ASN A 50 16.14 8.47 -3.50
N TYR A 51 16.54 9.73 -3.30
CA TYR A 51 15.66 10.86 -2.97
C TYR A 51 15.86 12.04 -3.92
N GLN A 52 14.82 12.85 -4.09
CA GLN A 52 14.86 14.05 -4.93
C GLN A 52 15.46 15.25 -4.17
N LYS A 53 16.28 16.04 -4.85
CA LYS A 53 17.00 17.18 -4.27
C LYS A 53 16.05 18.24 -3.71
N GLU A 54 14.92 18.43 -4.37
CA GLU A 54 13.88 19.40 -4.01
C GLU A 54 13.24 19.04 -2.66
N GLN A 55 12.96 17.76 -2.42
CA GLN A 55 12.40 17.29 -1.14
C GLN A 55 13.39 17.52 0.01
N ILE A 56 14.67 17.23 -0.22
CA ILE A 56 15.72 17.47 0.77
C ILE A 56 15.85 18.95 1.12
N LEU A 57 15.78 19.84 0.13
CA LEU A 57 15.82 21.28 0.37
C LEU A 57 14.64 21.73 1.23
N GLU A 58 13.42 21.28 0.92
CA GLU A 58 12.22 21.58 1.70
C GLU A 58 12.31 21.08 3.14
N ASP A 59 12.85 19.87 3.35
CA ASP A 59 13.10 19.31 4.68
C ASP A 59 14.09 20.18 5.47
N LEU A 60 15.21 20.57 4.86
CA LEU A 60 16.21 21.42 5.51
C LEU A 60 15.65 22.81 5.86
N ILE A 61 14.80 23.38 5.00
CA ILE A 61 14.08 24.63 5.28
C ILE A 61 13.15 24.44 6.49
N ASN A 62 12.39 23.35 6.54
CA ASN A 62 11.52 23.04 7.66
C ASN A 62 12.28 22.88 8.97
N GLU A 63 13.42 22.20 8.95
CA GLU A 63 14.26 22.02 10.13
C GLU A 63 14.71 23.35 10.74
N ILE A 64 15.09 24.33 9.91
CA ILE A 64 15.47 25.68 10.38
C ILE A 64 14.26 26.39 10.98
N ILE A 65 13.11 26.36 10.31
CA ILE A 65 11.88 27.01 10.80
C ILE A 65 11.44 26.39 12.14
N ILE A 66 11.48 25.07 12.25
CA ILE A 66 11.19 24.35 13.51
C ILE A 66 12.18 24.79 14.59
N ALA A 67 13.47 24.88 14.28
CA ALA A 67 14.49 25.33 15.23
C ALA A 67 14.13 26.70 15.83
N ASP A 68 13.86 27.67 14.96
CA ASP A 68 13.57 29.05 15.37
C ASP A 68 12.29 29.13 16.23
N GLU A 69 11.22 28.42 15.84
CA GLU A 69 9.96 28.42 16.58
C GLU A 69 10.06 27.70 17.93
N THR A 70 10.79 26.58 17.98
CA THR A 70 10.98 25.84 19.23
C THR A 70 11.83 26.61 20.23
N GLU A 71 12.80 27.39 19.75
CA GLU A 71 13.60 28.29 20.59
C GLU A 71 12.73 29.39 21.20
N LYS A 72 11.86 30.04 20.41
CA LYS A 72 10.88 31.03 20.92
C LYS A 72 9.98 30.44 22.00
N LEU A 73 9.54 29.19 21.81
CA LEU A 73 8.69 28.45 22.75
C LEU A 73 9.48 27.80 23.91
N LYS A 74 10.81 27.90 23.93
CA LYS A 74 11.71 27.29 24.92
C LYS A 74 11.52 25.77 25.04
N ILE A 75 11.21 25.10 23.94
CA ILE A 75 11.06 23.65 23.88
C ILE A 75 12.45 23.03 23.72
N GLN A 76 12.78 22.08 24.60
CA GLN A 76 14.08 21.42 24.62
C GLN A 76 13.93 19.89 24.59
N ILE A 77 14.95 19.23 24.05
CA ILE A 77 15.10 17.77 24.06
C ILE A 77 16.35 17.45 24.86
N LYS A 78 16.23 16.50 25.79
CA LYS A 78 17.38 15.99 26.54
C LYS A 78 18.20 15.08 25.64
N ASP A 79 19.53 15.11 25.74
CA ASP A 79 20.39 14.27 24.91
C ASP A 79 20.12 12.77 25.09
N GLU A 80 19.78 12.34 26.31
CA GLU A 80 19.37 10.95 26.58
C GLU A 80 18.09 10.56 25.84
N GLU A 81 17.09 11.46 25.81
CA GLU A 81 15.85 11.27 25.06
C GLU A 81 16.16 11.12 23.56
N LEU A 82 16.99 12.02 23.02
CA LEU A 82 17.38 11.99 21.62
C LEU A 82 18.12 10.69 21.26
N ASN A 83 19.14 10.32 22.03
CA ASN A 83 19.94 9.13 21.76
C ASN A 83 19.08 7.85 21.83
N ASN A 84 18.18 7.76 22.80
CA ASN A 84 17.25 6.64 22.91
C ASN A 84 16.31 6.58 21.70
N THR A 85 15.75 7.72 21.26
CA THR A 85 14.90 7.76 20.06
C THR A 85 15.66 7.33 18.80
N VAL A 86 16.91 7.78 18.63
CA VAL A 86 17.73 7.38 17.47
C VAL A 86 18.00 5.87 17.47
N ARG A 87 18.29 5.26 18.63
CA ARG A 87 18.44 3.79 18.71
C ARG A 87 17.13 3.07 18.39
N LEU A 88 16.01 3.54 18.95
CA LEU A 88 14.69 2.95 18.70
C LEU A 88 14.28 3.06 17.22
N PHE A 89 14.66 4.14 16.53
CA PHE A 89 14.44 4.26 15.09
C PHE A 89 15.03 3.08 14.32
N PHE A 90 16.23 2.61 14.67
CA PHE A 90 16.84 1.45 14.02
C PHE A 90 16.13 0.14 14.34
N VAL A 91 15.80 -0.07 15.63
CA VAL A 91 15.07 -1.25 16.09
C VAL A 91 13.74 -1.41 15.36
N TYR A 92 12.96 -0.33 15.27
CA TYR A 92 11.63 -0.39 14.66
C TYR A 92 11.65 -0.36 13.13
N SER A 93 12.54 0.45 12.52
CA SER A 93 12.55 0.60 11.05
C SER A 93 13.20 -0.58 10.33
N PHE A 94 14.16 -1.23 10.97
CA PHE A 94 14.95 -2.32 10.36
C PHE A 94 14.81 -3.66 11.09
N GLY A 95 13.97 -3.74 12.13
CA GLY A 95 13.74 -4.97 12.89
C GLY A 95 14.96 -5.48 13.66
N LEU A 96 15.89 -4.58 13.98
CA LEU A 96 17.16 -4.90 14.64
C LEU A 96 16.97 -5.08 16.14
N LYS A 97 17.82 -5.90 16.77
CA LYS A 97 17.98 -5.89 18.23
C LYS A 97 18.84 -4.71 18.67
N ASN A 98 18.70 -4.26 19.91
CA ASN A 98 19.40 -3.07 20.40
C ASN A 98 20.94 -3.23 20.34
N GLU A 99 21.45 -4.43 20.54
CA GLU A 99 22.87 -4.79 20.44
C GLU A 99 23.40 -4.82 18.99
N GLU A 100 22.52 -4.89 17.99
CA GLU A 100 22.90 -4.94 16.57
C GLU A 100 23.00 -3.54 15.94
N VAL A 101 22.44 -2.51 16.59
CA VAL A 101 22.34 -1.14 16.06
C VAL A 101 23.71 -0.54 15.75
N ASP A 102 24.67 -0.63 16.68
CA ASP A 102 25.99 -0.02 16.50
C ASP A 102 26.78 -0.69 15.37
N LYS A 103 26.59 -2.00 15.20
CA LYS A 103 27.17 -2.76 14.08
C LYS A 103 26.56 -2.31 12.75
N TYR A 104 25.24 -2.19 12.67
CA TYR A 104 24.53 -1.74 11.47
C TYR A 104 24.96 -0.34 11.03
N ILE A 105 25.06 0.61 11.98
CA ILE A 105 25.51 1.98 11.71
C ILE A 105 26.90 1.98 11.07
N ASN A 106 27.84 1.17 11.61
CA ASN A 106 29.20 1.08 11.10
C ASN A 106 29.26 0.40 9.73
N GLU A 107 28.55 -0.71 9.54
CA GLU A 107 28.53 -1.46 8.27
C GLU A 107 27.97 -0.64 7.11
N HIS A 108 26.96 0.19 7.38
CA HIS A 108 26.32 1.04 6.38
C HIS A 108 26.89 2.46 6.32
N ASN A 109 27.95 2.75 7.08
CA ASN A 109 28.61 4.06 7.16
C ASN A 109 27.61 5.22 7.37
N ILE A 110 26.66 5.01 8.29
CA ILE A 110 25.59 5.95 8.57
C ILE A 110 26.15 7.06 9.47
N ASP A 111 25.97 8.31 9.05
CA ASP A 111 26.32 9.47 9.88
C ASP A 111 25.29 9.62 11.02
N PHE A 112 25.64 9.07 12.18
CA PHE A 112 24.79 9.08 13.37
C PHE A 112 24.43 10.51 13.80
N ASN A 113 25.35 11.46 13.72
CA ASN A 113 25.11 12.84 14.14
C ASN A 113 24.13 13.54 13.19
N ALA A 114 24.26 13.30 11.88
CA ALA A 114 23.32 13.82 10.90
C ALA A 114 21.91 13.23 11.10
N LEU A 115 21.81 11.93 11.39
CA LEU A 115 20.53 11.28 11.71
C LEU A 115 19.93 11.81 13.02
N ALA A 116 20.74 11.93 14.07
CA ALA A 116 20.32 12.50 15.35
C ALA A 116 19.81 13.92 15.18
N LYS A 117 20.47 14.74 14.35
CA LYS A 117 19.99 16.09 14.02
C LYS A 117 18.62 16.07 13.34
N LYS A 118 18.39 15.17 12.36
CA LYS A 118 17.06 15.02 11.74
C LYS A 118 16.00 14.63 12.77
N ILE A 119 16.25 13.56 13.52
CA ILE A 119 15.32 13.02 14.51
C ILE A 119 15.02 14.05 15.60
N LYS A 120 15.99 14.90 15.96
CA LYS A 120 15.79 16.01 16.88
C LYS A 120 14.68 16.96 16.40
N TYR A 121 14.70 17.37 15.13
CA TYR A 121 13.68 18.28 14.61
C TYR A 121 12.31 17.61 14.48
N ASP A 122 12.27 16.33 14.11
CA ASP A 122 11.03 15.54 14.09
C ASP A 122 10.42 15.46 15.51
N LEU A 123 11.24 15.23 16.54
CA LEU A 123 10.84 15.23 17.94
C LEU A 123 10.39 16.61 18.44
N LEU A 124 11.09 17.67 18.04
CA LEU A 124 10.72 19.04 18.41
C LEU A 124 9.35 19.42 17.84
N LEU A 125 9.11 19.10 16.57
CA LEU A 125 7.80 19.28 15.94
C LEU A 125 6.73 18.47 16.66
N HIS A 126 7.02 17.22 17.03
CA HIS A 126 6.10 16.41 17.81
C HIS A 126 5.75 17.04 19.17
N LYS A 127 6.75 17.54 19.91
CA LYS A 127 6.52 18.23 21.20
C LYS A 127 5.71 19.52 21.05
N MET A 128 5.96 20.31 20.00
CA MET A 128 5.15 21.49 19.69
C MET A 128 3.69 21.12 19.44
N ASN A 129 3.46 20.10 18.60
CA ASN A 129 2.11 19.63 18.31
C ASN A 129 1.39 19.12 19.57
N ALA A 130 2.08 18.35 20.41
CA ALA A 130 1.53 17.87 21.68
C ALA A 130 1.17 19.01 22.65
N MET A 131 1.92 20.11 22.63
CA MET A 131 1.62 21.29 23.45
C MET A 131 0.37 22.04 22.95
N MET A 132 0.20 22.13 21.63
CA MET A 132 -0.94 22.83 21.02
C MET A 132 -2.23 22.00 21.01
N HIS A 133 -2.10 20.67 20.92
CA HIS A 133 -3.23 19.73 20.83
C HIS A 133 -3.07 18.59 21.85
N PRO A 134 -3.14 18.87 23.17
CA PRO A 134 -2.82 17.90 24.22
C PRO A 134 -3.70 16.65 24.23
N THR A 135 -4.87 16.69 23.59
CA THR A 135 -5.70 15.50 23.29
C THR A 135 -6.57 15.78 22.07
N SER A 136 -6.13 15.48 20.85
CA SER A 136 -7.07 15.33 19.73
C SER A 136 -7.92 14.08 20.01
N LYS A 137 -9.01 14.25 20.76
CA LYS A 137 -9.97 13.17 20.96
C LYS A 137 -10.65 12.91 19.62
N VAL A 138 -10.48 11.70 19.11
CA VAL A 138 -11.26 11.20 17.97
C VAL A 138 -12.73 11.29 18.35
N SER A 139 -13.52 12.03 17.58
CA SER A 139 -14.95 12.17 17.85
C SER A 139 -15.69 10.90 17.42
N ASP A 140 -16.84 10.62 18.03
CA ASP A 140 -17.66 9.48 17.62
C ASP A 140 -18.18 9.64 16.19
N GLU A 141 -18.41 10.88 15.74
CA GLU A 141 -18.78 11.19 14.35
C GLU A 141 -17.64 10.86 13.38
N GLU A 142 -16.40 11.23 13.71
CA GLU A 142 -15.21 10.92 12.92
C GLU A 142 -14.98 9.41 12.84
N LEU A 143 -15.13 8.71 13.97
CA LEU A 143 -15.08 7.26 14.05
C LEU A 143 -16.14 6.62 13.14
N GLU A 144 -17.38 7.10 13.20
CA GLU A 144 -18.48 6.57 12.40
C GLU A 144 -18.31 6.87 10.91
N ASN A 145 -17.76 8.03 10.55
CA ASN A 145 -17.48 8.39 9.16
C ASN A 145 -16.39 7.49 8.56
N VAL A 146 -15.29 7.26 9.27
CA VAL A 146 -14.23 6.35 8.81
C VAL A 146 -14.75 4.91 8.78
N ARG A 147 -15.53 4.50 9.79
CA ARG A 147 -16.18 3.19 9.81
C ARG A 147 -17.08 2.99 8.59
N LYS A 148 -17.93 3.95 8.25
CA LYS A 148 -18.78 3.90 7.05
C LYS A 148 -17.99 3.85 5.74
N GLN A 149 -16.83 4.52 5.67
CA GLN A 149 -15.96 4.44 4.51
C GLN A 149 -15.29 3.08 4.37
N MET A 150 -14.89 2.47 5.49
CA MET A 150 -14.28 1.14 5.51
C MET A 150 -15.30 0.02 5.27
N GLU A 151 -16.49 0.11 5.88
CA GLU A 151 -17.56 -0.90 5.80
C GLU A 151 -18.35 -0.86 4.48
N GLN A 152 -17.80 -0.22 3.45
CA GLN A 152 -18.43 -0.27 2.13
C GLN A 152 -18.43 -1.72 1.62
N PRO A 153 -19.58 -2.21 1.11
CA PRO A 153 -19.68 -3.55 0.59
C PRO A 153 -18.75 -3.72 -0.62
N ASP A 154 -18.20 -4.91 -0.77
CA ASP A 154 -17.48 -5.28 -1.99
C ASP A 154 -18.46 -5.90 -2.99
N TYR A 155 -18.03 -5.96 -4.25
CA TYR A 155 -18.79 -6.58 -5.31
C TYR A 155 -17.93 -7.61 -6.02
N LEU A 156 -18.44 -8.84 -6.06
CA LEU A 156 -17.95 -9.89 -6.94
C LEU A 156 -18.72 -9.80 -8.25
N ILE A 157 -18.00 -9.68 -9.35
CA ILE A 157 -18.56 -9.58 -10.69
C ILE A 157 -18.24 -10.87 -11.44
N SER A 158 -19.29 -11.59 -11.84
CA SER A 158 -19.18 -12.65 -12.84
C SER A 158 -19.27 -12.03 -14.22
N LEU A 159 -18.28 -12.28 -15.08
CA LEU A 159 -18.21 -11.69 -16.40
C LEU A 159 -17.84 -12.71 -17.48
N GLN A 160 -18.20 -12.35 -18.71
CA GLN A 160 -17.78 -12.98 -19.94
C GLN A 160 -16.85 -12.01 -20.69
N GLU A 161 -15.69 -12.49 -21.11
CA GLU A 161 -14.66 -11.68 -21.74
C GLU A 161 -14.20 -12.28 -23.07
N ILE A 162 -14.14 -11.44 -24.10
CA ILE A 162 -13.45 -11.73 -25.36
C ILE A 162 -12.20 -10.86 -25.41
N VAL A 163 -11.02 -11.49 -25.41
CA VAL A 163 -9.73 -10.82 -25.51
C VAL A 163 -9.16 -10.99 -26.90
N MET A 164 -8.72 -9.90 -27.53
CA MET A 164 -8.08 -9.91 -28.85
C MET A 164 -6.88 -8.95 -28.89
N PRO A 165 -5.92 -9.17 -29.80
CA PRO A 165 -4.86 -8.20 -30.07
C PRO A 165 -5.42 -6.83 -30.50
N GLU A 166 -4.75 -5.73 -30.13
CA GLU A 166 -5.23 -4.36 -30.41
C GLU A 166 -5.46 -4.10 -31.91
N GLU A 167 -4.63 -4.67 -32.78
CA GLU A 167 -4.77 -4.59 -34.25
C GLU A 167 -6.13 -5.09 -34.78
N LYS A 168 -6.83 -5.92 -34.00
CA LYS A 168 -8.17 -6.46 -34.34
C LYS A 168 -9.32 -5.65 -33.74
N LYS A 169 -9.07 -4.50 -33.10
CA LYS A 169 -10.08 -3.65 -32.45
C LYS A 169 -11.27 -3.31 -33.36
N ASN A 170 -11.03 -3.06 -34.65
CA ASN A 170 -12.12 -2.75 -35.59
C ASN A 170 -13.08 -3.94 -35.78
N ILE A 171 -12.57 -5.17 -35.73
CA ILE A 171 -13.37 -6.40 -35.80
C ILE A 171 -14.20 -6.55 -34.51
N MET A 172 -13.64 -6.15 -33.36
CA MET A 172 -14.31 -6.24 -32.06
C MET A 172 -15.60 -5.43 -32.02
N TYR A 173 -15.68 -4.26 -32.66
CA TYR A 173 -16.94 -3.49 -32.72
C TYR A 173 -18.08 -4.27 -33.40
N ASN A 174 -17.78 -5.04 -34.46
CA ASN A 174 -18.77 -5.91 -35.09
C ASN A 174 -19.20 -7.06 -34.16
N LEU A 175 -18.28 -7.59 -33.36
CA LEU A 175 -18.59 -8.61 -32.35
C LEU A 175 -19.49 -8.05 -31.24
N VAL A 176 -19.21 -6.83 -30.75
CA VAL A 176 -20.06 -6.15 -29.76
C VAL A 176 -21.49 -6.03 -30.28
N LYS A 177 -21.66 -5.59 -31.53
CA LYS A 177 -23.00 -5.46 -32.14
C LYS A 177 -23.74 -6.80 -32.17
N LYS A 178 -23.10 -7.85 -32.69
CA LYS A 178 -23.68 -9.21 -32.71
C LYS A 178 -24.04 -9.71 -31.31
N TRP A 179 -23.20 -9.44 -30.32
CA TRP A 179 -23.41 -9.90 -28.95
C TRP A 179 -24.50 -9.13 -28.20
N ARG A 180 -24.74 -7.86 -28.56
CA ARG A 180 -25.88 -7.08 -28.08
C ARG A 180 -27.20 -7.54 -28.72
N ASP A 181 -27.16 -7.92 -30.00
CA ASP A 181 -28.33 -8.38 -30.76
C ASP A 181 -28.75 -9.81 -30.37
N ASP A 182 -27.80 -10.68 -30.00
CA ASP A 182 -28.05 -12.06 -29.57
C ASP A 182 -27.35 -12.38 -28.24
N SER A 183 -28.16 -12.60 -27.19
CA SER A 183 -27.67 -12.92 -25.84
C SER A 183 -26.96 -14.26 -25.74
N ASN A 184 -27.23 -15.18 -26.67
CA ASN A 184 -26.64 -16.52 -26.79
C ASN A 184 -25.53 -16.58 -27.86
N PHE A 185 -25.07 -15.43 -28.35
CA PHE A 185 -24.02 -15.35 -29.35
C PHE A 185 -22.78 -16.17 -28.95
N ILE A 186 -22.35 -17.04 -29.85
CA ILE A 186 -21.09 -17.79 -29.76
C ILE A 186 -20.20 -17.32 -30.91
N PRO A 187 -19.02 -16.74 -30.63
CA PRO A 187 -18.14 -16.27 -31.70
C PRO A 187 -17.49 -17.45 -32.44
N ASP A 188 -17.24 -17.26 -33.73
CA ASP A 188 -16.57 -18.25 -34.56
C ASP A 188 -15.11 -18.48 -34.10
N PRO A 189 -14.58 -19.73 -34.16
CA PRO A 189 -13.17 -20.00 -33.90
C PRO A 189 -12.25 -19.12 -34.78
N PRO A 190 -11.11 -18.63 -34.24
CA PRO A 190 -10.46 -19.01 -32.99
C PRO A 190 -10.89 -18.20 -31.76
N VAL A 191 -11.91 -17.33 -31.87
CA VAL A 191 -12.34 -16.45 -30.79
C VAL A 191 -13.06 -17.25 -29.72
N LYS A 192 -12.72 -17.02 -28.45
CA LYS A 192 -13.32 -17.71 -27.31
C LYS A 192 -13.83 -16.70 -26.29
N ILE A 193 -15.00 -16.98 -25.73
CA ILE A 193 -15.53 -16.28 -24.57
C ILE A 193 -14.95 -16.94 -23.32
N HIS A 194 -14.19 -16.18 -22.54
CA HIS A 194 -13.70 -16.58 -21.23
C HIS A 194 -14.73 -16.20 -20.18
N LYS A 195 -14.99 -17.07 -19.22
CA LYS A 195 -15.84 -16.77 -18.06
C LYS A 195 -14.95 -16.64 -16.83
N THR A 196 -15.13 -15.60 -16.05
CA THR A 196 -14.38 -15.40 -14.81
C THR A 196 -15.19 -14.60 -13.80
N ILE A 197 -14.83 -14.73 -12.53
CA ILE A 197 -15.39 -13.96 -11.43
C ILE A 197 -14.26 -13.13 -10.84
N LEU A 198 -14.48 -11.82 -10.71
CA LEU A 198 -13.51 -10.87 -10.20
C LEU A 198 -14.05 -10.16 -8.97
N ASN A 199 -13.16 -9.85 -8.04
CA ASN A 199 -13.44 -8.95 -6.93
C ASN A 199 -13.09 -7.52 -7.35
N LEU A 200 -14.06 -6.60 -7.31
CA LEU A 200 -13.86 -5.22 -7.76
C LEU A 200 -12.78 -4.48 -6.98
N ASN A 201 -12.67 -4.70 -5.67
CA ASN A 201 -11.64 -4.07 -4.83
C ASN A 201 -10.22 -4.56 -5.14
N LYS A 202 -10.06 -5.71 -5.79
CA LYS A 202 -8.75 -6.24 -6.22
C LYS A 202 -8.30 -5.70 -7.59
N LEU A 203 -9.12 -4.88 -8.28
CA LEU A 203 -8.81 -4.37 -9.62
C LEU A 203 -8.11 -3.00 -9.59
N ILE A 204 -7.25 -2.78 -10.59
CA ILE A 204 -6.58 -1.50 -10.84
C ILE A 204 -7.58 -0.47 -11.37
N ASP A 205 -7.40 0.80 -10.98
CA ASP A 205 -8.38 1.90 -11.12
C ASP A 205 -9.07 2.00 -12.49
N LYS A 206 -8.37 1.83 -13.62
CA LYS A 206 -8.97 1.98 -14.95
C LYS A 206 -10.04 0.91 -15.24
N MET A 207 -9.77 -0.36 -14.91
CA MET A 207 -10.76 -1.44 -15.10
C MET A 207 -11.89 -1.31 -14.08
N ARG A 208 -11.53 -1.03 -12.80
CA ARG A 208 -12.51 -0.84 -11.73
C ARG A 208 -13.53 0.24 -12.08
N ASN A 209 -13.06 1.40 -12.54
CA ASN A 209 -13.92 2.54 -12.85
C ASN A 209 -14.91 2.28 -14.01
N ILE A 210 -14.57 1.35 -14.91
CA ILE A 210 -15.50 0.89 -15.95
C ILE A 210 -16.49 -0.09 -15.35
N LEU A 211 -16.02 -1.18 -14.74
CA LEU A 211 -16.87 -2.27 -14.26
C LEU A 211 -17.82 -1.87 -13.13
N VAL A 212 -17.45 -0.91 -12.28
CA VAL A 212 -18.32 -0.38 -11.22
C VAL A 212 -19.61 0.20 -11.79
N LYS A 213 -19.53 0.85 -12.96
CA LYS A 213 -20.65 1.55 -13.61
C LYS A 213 -21.55 0.65 -14.44
N LEU A 214 -21.11 -0.59 -14.72
CA LEU A 214 -21.88 -1.53 -15.52
C LEU A 214 -22.91 -2.27 -14.66
N GLU A 215 -24.07 -2.49 -15.26
CA GLU A 215 -25.17 -3.29 -14.74
C GLU A 215 -25.13 -4.72 -15.30
N ILE A 216 -25.94 -5.60 -14.71
CA ILE A 216 -26.05 -6.99 -15.16
C ILE A 216 -26.63 -7.01 -16.58
N GLY A 217 -25.94 -7.69 -17.50
CA GLY A 217 -26.29 -7.75 -18.91
C GLY A 217 -25.57 -6.75 -19.79
N ASP A 218 -24.95 -5.71 -19.22
CA ASP A 218 -24.21 -4.72 -20.00
C ASP A 218 -23.04 -5.34 -20.75
N ILE A 219 -22.82 -4.86 -21.98
CA ILE A 219 -21.70 -5.23 -22.85
C ILE A 219 -20.90 -3.98 -23.20
N THR A 220 -19.62 -3.97 -22.87
CA THR A 220 -18.73 -2.85 -23.14
C THR A 220 -18.41 -2.73 -24.63
N ASP A 221 -18.11 -1.53 -25.09
CA ASP A 221 -17.31 -1.37 -26.30
C ASP A 221 -15.88 -1.92 -26.07
N PRO A 222 -15.05 -2.11 -27.12
CA PRO A 222 -13.70 -2.66 -26.94
C PRO A 222 -12.83 -1.76 -26.05
N ILE A 223 -12.35 -2.31 -24.93
CA ILE A 223 -11.53 -1.63 -23.93
C ILE A 223 -10.08 -2.06 -24.10
N CYS A 224 -9.20 -1.12 -24.43
CA CYS A 224 -7.76 -1.37 -24.52
C CYS A 224 -7.06 -0.73 -23.31
N ILE A 225 -6.71 -1.55 -22.33
CA ILE A 225 -6.00 -1.11 -21.12
C ILE A 225 -4.48 -1.10 -21.38
N ASN A 226 -4.02 -1.99 -22.25
CA ASN A 226 -2.63 -2.26 -22.58
C ASN A 226 -2.46 -2.08 -24.11
N LYS A 227 -1.24 -1.85 -24.60
CA LYS A 227 -0.95 -1.65 -26.04
C LYS A 227 -1.04 -2.92 -26.90
N ASP A 228 -1.19 -4.08 -26.26
CA ASP A 228 -1.11 -5.36 -26.95
C ASP A 228 -2.48 -6.01 -27.11
N HIS A 229 -3.43 -5.69 -26.22
CA HIS A 229 -4.72 -6.39 -26.14
C HIS A 229 -5.87 -5.46 -25.77
N CYS A 230 -7.04 -5.77 -26.34
CA CYS A 230 -8.32 -5.17 -26.02
C CYS A 230 -9.32 -6.25 -25.61
N SER A 231 -10.26 -5.88 -24.75
CA SER A 231 -11.29 -6.77 -24.22
C SER A 231 -12.70 -6.24 -24.50
N ILE A 232 -13.63 -7.12 -24.83
CA ILE A 232 -15.08 -6.89 -24.72
C ILE A 232 -15.56 -7.64 -23.50
N ILE A 233 -16.26 -6.95 -22.60
CA ILE A 233 -16.72 -7.52 -21.33
C ILE A 233 -18.24 -7.47 -21.30
N LYS A 234 -18.86 -8.60 -20.94
CA LYS A 234 -20.27 -8.69 -20.59
C LYS A 234 -20.42 -9.02 -19.11
N ILE A 235 -21.19 -8.23 -18.37
CA ILE A 235 -21.51 -8.54 -16.98
C ILE A 235 -22.60 -9.61 -16.95
N VAL A 236 -22.31 -10.73 -16.30
CA VAL A 236 -23.24 -11.85 -16.16
C VAL A 236 -23.98 -11.77 -14.83
N ASP A 237 -23.26 -11.44 -13.76
CA ASP A 237 -23.83 -11.34 -12.42
C ASP A 237 -23.00 -10.39 -11.55
N LYS A 238 -23.61 -9.84 -10.50
CA LYS A 238 -22.99 -8.91 -9.57
C LYS A 238 -23.47 -9.21 -8.14
N VAL A 239 -22.61 -9.87 -7.38
CA VAL A 239 -22.89 -10.29 -6.00
C VAL A 239 -22.29 -9.27 -5.04
N ARG A 240 -23.15 -8.65 -4.24
CA ARG A 240 -22.72 -7.80 -3.12
C ARG A 240 -22.25 -8.71 -1.98
N VAL A 241 -21.05 -8.46 -1.46
CA VAL A 241 -20.52 -9.15 -0.28
C VAL A 241 -20.40 -8.17 0.87
N ASP A 242 -20.99 -8.53 1.99
CA ASP A 242 -20.93 -7.72 3.22
C ASP A 242 -19.48 -7.58 3.73
N TYR A 243 -19.12 -6.37 4.17
CA TYR A 243 -17.77 -6.08 4.66
C TYR A 243 -17.41 -6.89 5.92
N GLY A 244 -18.37 -7.07 6.83
CA GLY A 244 -18.18 -7.89 8.03
C GLY A 244 -17.87 -9.33 7.65
N LEU A 245 -18.61 -9.89 6.70
CA LEU A 245 -18.36 -11.23 6.18
C LEU A 245 -17.00 -11.34 5.48
N LEU A 246 -16.61 -10.37 4.64
CA LEU A 246 -15.31 -10.36 3.95
C LEU A 246 -14.11 -10.40 4.90
N ASN A 247 -14.23 -9.76 6.06
CA ASN A 247 -13.17 -9.75 7.07
C ASN A 247 -13.29 -10.87 8.10
N SER A 248 -14.37 -11.65 8.06
CA SER A 248 -14.56 -12.81 8.93
C SER A 248 -13.61 -13.95 8.56
N THR A 249 -13.26 -14.75 9.57
CA THR A 249 -12.52 -16.00 9.40
C THR A 249 -13.53 -17.14 9.24
N LEU A 250 -13.44 -17.85 8.12
CA LEU A 250 -14.27 -19.02 7.83
C LEU A 250 -13.55 -20.28 8.29
N SER A 251 -14.25 -21.15 9.02
CA SER A 251 -13.82 -22.51 9.28
C SER A 251 -14.43 -23.42 8.22
N LEU A 252 -13.58 -24.06 7.42
CA LEU A 252 -13.99 -24.88 6.29
C LEU A 252 -13.54 -26.33 6.49
N LYS A 253 -14.41 -27.28 6.09
CA LYS A 253 -14.05 -28.68 5.87
C LYS A 253 -13.95 -28.96 4.39
N GLN A 254 -12.96 -29.74 3.97
CA GLN A 254 -12.74 -30.07 2.57
C GLN A 254 -12.46 -31.55 2.40
N VAL A 255 -13.05 -32.15 1.37
CA VAL A 255 -12.77 -33.53 0.95
C VAL A 255 -12.71 -33.64 -0.57
N THR A 256 -11.94 -34.61 -1.05
CA THR A 256 -11.88 -34.96 -2.48
C THR A 256 -12.42 -36.36 -2.65
N VAL A 257 -13.46 -36.52 -3.45
CA VAL A 257 -14.18 -37.78 -3.67
C VAL A 257 -14.26 -38.07 -5.16
N GLN A 258 -14.37 -39.35 -5.53
CA GLN A 258 -14.75 -39.70 -6.90
C GLN A 258 -16.22 -39.35 -7.11
N ASP A 259 -16.56 -38.88 -8.33
CA ASP A 259 -17.88 -38.41 -8.73
C ASP A 259 -18.93 -39.53 -8.57
N SER A 260 -19.44 -39.61 -7.35
CA SER A 260 -20.52 -40.49 -6.93
C SER A 260 -21.71 -39.58 -6.67
N ALA A 261 -22.92 -40.13 -6.80
CA ALA A 261 -24.19 -39.42 -6.59
C ALA A 261 -24.40 -39.08 -5.09
N ILE A 262 -23.46 -38.37 -4.48
CA ILE A 262 -23.51 -37.93 -3.09
C ILE A 262 -24.64 -36.92 -2.97
N ASN A 263 -25.63 -37.25 -2.15
CA ASN A 263 -26.75 -36.36 -1.88
C ASN A 263 -26.32 -35.28 -0.88
N LEU A 264 -25.90 -34.14 -1.40
CA LEU A 264 -25.40 -33.00 -0.63
C LEU A 264 -26.46 -32.37 0.30
N ASN A 265 -27.76 -32.60 0.05
CA ASN A 265 -28.84 -31.92 0.77
C ASN A 265 -29.03 -32.38 2.23
N LYS A 266 -28.39 -33.47 2.64
CA LYS A 266 -28.46 -34.02 4.01
C LYS A 266 -27.17 -33.86 4.81
N ILE A 267 -26.16 -33.25 4.19
CA ILE A 267 -24.83 -33.13 4.76
C ILE A 267 -24.76 -31.81 5.54
N THR A 268 -24.16 -31.90 6.71
CA THR A 268 -23.92 -30.85 7.69
C THR A 268 -22.49 -30.99 8.21
N CYS A 269 -21.97 -29.99 8.89
CA CYS A 269 -20.62 -30.07 9.45
C CYS A 269 -20.44 -31.15 10.50
N ALA A 270 -21.53 -31.57 11.16
CA ALA A 270 -21.50 -32.65 12.15
C ALA A 270 -21.34 -34.04 11.52
N ASN A 271 -21.86 -34.25 10.31
CA ASN A 271 -21.83 -35.54 9.60
C ASN A 271 -21.00 -35.48 8.30
N PHE A 272 -20.23 -34.40 8.09
CA PHE A 272 -19.33 -34.26 6.94
C PHE A 272 -18.25 -35.35 6.96
N ASP A 273 -17.89 -35.82 8.15
CA ASP A 273 -16.89 -36.85 8.34
C ASP A 273 -17.38 -38.25 7.92
N ASP A 274 -18.68 -38.41 7.64
CA ASP A 274 -19.25 -39.66 7.13
C ASP A 274 -19.04 -39.84 5.62
N ILE A 275 -18.59 -38.78 4.92
CA ILE A 275 -18.44 -38.78 3.44
C ILE A 275 -17.14 -39.50 3.01
N ALA A 276 -16.13 -39.52 3.86
CA ALA A 276 -14.82 -40.08 3.55
C ALA A 276 -14.09 -40.50 4.84
N LYS A 277 -12.92 -41.11 4.70
CA LYS A 277 -12.10 -41.43 5.87
C LYS A 277 -11.59 -40.13 6.53
N PRO A 278 -11.46 -40.06 7.86
CA PRO A 278 -11.00 -38.86 8.56
C PRO A 278 -9.68 -38.28 8.03
N GLU A 279 -8.75 -39.14 7.59
CA GLU A 279 -7.45 -38.76 7.03
C GLU A 279 -7.54 -38.01 5.69
N GLU A 280 -8.67 -38.14 4.97
CA GLU A 280 -8.91 -37.51 3.67
C GLU A 280 -9.57 -36.13 3.82
N ILE A 281 -10.04 -35.80 5.02
CA ILE A 281 -10.75 -34.57 5.34
C ILE A 281 -9.75 -33.54 5.86
N LYS A 282 -9.76 -32.38 5.22
CA LYS A 282 -8.93 -31.24 5.59
C LYS A 282 -9.79 -30.18 6.24
N GLU A 283 -9.45 -29.82 7.47
CA GLU A 283 -10.04 -28.67 8.16
C GLU A 283 -9.06 -27.50 8.14
N PHE A 284 -9.55 -26.31 7.84
CA PHE A 284 -8.71 -25.11 7.87
C PHE A 284 -9.54 -23.84 8.11
N LYS A 285 -8.86 -22.82 8.62
CA LYS A 285 -9.40 -21.47 8.78
C LYS A 285 -8.81 -20.55 7.72
N ILE A 286 -9.64 -19.72 7.09
CA ILE A 286 -9.21 -18.75 6.08
C ILE A 286 -10.10 -17.51 6.13
N LYS A 287 -9.55 -16.31 5.88
CA LYS A 287 -10.38 -15.10 5.77
C LYS A 287 -11.18 -15.15 4.49
N MET A 288 -12.44 -14.73 4.54
CA MET A 288 -13.33 -14.72 3.36
C MET A 288 -12.70 -13.96 2.18
N LYS A 289 -12.07 -12.80 2.40
CA LYS A 289 -11.38 -12.03 1.36
C LYS A 289 -10.18 -12.73 0.69
N ASP A 290 -9.61 -13.73 1.36
CA ASP A 290 -8.43 -14.48 0.87
C ASP A 290 -8.83 -15.72 0.05
N LEU A 291 -10.12 -16.09 0.04
CA LEU A 291 -10.65 -17.11 -0.85
C LEU A 291 -10.56 -16.67 -2.32
N ASN A 292 -10.60 -17.63 -3.25
CA ASN A 292 -10.81 -17.32 -4.66
C ASN A 292 -12.24 -16.80 -4.89
N ALA A 293 -12.45 -16.11 -6.01
CA ALA A 293 -13.73 -15.43 -6.26
C ALA A 293 -14.92 -16.41 -6.34
N ASP A 294 -14.74 -17.61 -6.88
CA ASP A 294 -15.80 -18.63 -6.97
C ASP A 294 -16.28 -19.06 -5.58
N LEU A 295 -15.36 -19.33 -4.66
CA LEU A 295 -15.70 -19.69 -3.29
C LEU A 295 -16.28 -18.51 -2.51
N GLN A 296 -15.82 -17.29 -2.78
CA GLN A 296 -16.42 -16.10 -2.18
C GLN A 296 -17.88 -15.91 -2.63
N VAL A 297 -18.22 -16.24 -3.88
CA VAL A 297 -19.62 -16.19 -4.35
C VAL A 297 -20.46 -17.24 -3.63
N VAL A 298 -19.97 -18.48 -3.55
CA VAL A 298 -20.72 -19.56 -2.87
C VAL A 298 -20.98 -19.21 -1.41
N PHE A 299 -19.98 -18.72 -0.69
CA PHE A 299 -20.12 -18.43 0.74
C PHE A 299 -20.59 -17.00 1.04
N SER A 300 -20.96 -16.19 0.04
CA SER A 300 -21.33 -14.78 0.23
C SER A 300 -22.57 -14.57 1.10
N LYS A 301 -23.44 -15.58 1.18
CA LYS A 301 -24.65 -15.57 2.01
C LYS A 301 -24.37 -15.99 3.46
N GLY A 302 -23.21 -16.57 3.73
CA GLY A 302 -22.81 -16.99 5.08
C GLY A 302 -23.65 -18.12 5.66
N ASN A 303 -24.26 -18.98 4.84
CA ASN A 303 -25.07 -20.08 5.36
C ASN A 303 -24.16 -21.18 5.88
N ILE A 304 -24.26 -21.51 7.16
CA ILE A 304 -23.57 -22.67 7.71
C ILE A 304 -24.11 -23.95 7.05
N ASN A 305 -23.22 -24.91 6.79
CA ASN A 305 -23.43 -26.13 6.00
C ASN A 305 -23.55 -25.91 4.48
N GLU A 306 -23.34 -24.69 3.98
CA GLU A 306 -23.25 -24.46 2.53
C GLU A 306 -22.02 -25.19 1.96
N ILE A 307 -22.21 -25.87 0.82
CA ILE A 307 -21.18 -26.70 0.18
C ILE A 307 -20.85 -26.13 -1.19
N ALA A 308 -19.59 -25.76 -1.40
CA ALA A 308 -19.03 -25.53 -2.72
C ALA A 308 -18.58 -26.85 -3.33
N ARG A 309 -19.04 -27.11 -4.57
CA ARG A 309 -18.63 -28.26 -5.37
C ARG A 309 -17.73 -27.80 -6.52
N ILE A 310 -16.50 -28.30 -6.56
CA ILE A 310 -15.54 -28.04 -7.64
C ILE A 310 -15.25 -29.36 -8.34
N GLN A 311 -15.63 -29.48 -9.61
CA GLN A 311 -15.45 -30.71 -10.38
C GLN A 311 -14.26 -30.59 -11.35
N ASN A 312 -13.41 -31.60 -11.37
CA ASN A 312 -12.32 -31.76 -12.35
C ASN A 312 -12.33 -33.21 -12.88
N GLY A 313 -12.98 -33.41 -14.03
CA GLY A 313 -13.25 -34.75 -14.55
C GLY A 313 -14.12 -35.56 -13.58
N ASN A 314 -13.63 -36.75 -13.22
CA ASN A 314 -14.31 -37.66 -12.29
C ASN A 314 -13.98 -37.39 -10.81
N ILE A 315 -13.23 -36.32 -10.52
CA ILE A 315 -12.85 -35.96 -9.16
C ILE A 315 -13.68 -34.74 -8.76
N VAL A 316 -14.36 -34.86 -7.62
CA VAL A 316 -15.16 -33.78 -7.04
C VAL A 316 -14.52 -33.36 -5.72
N LYS A 317 -14.23 -32.08 -5.63
CA LYS A 317 -13.78 -31.43 -4.39
C LYS A 317 -14.97 -30.75 -3.75
N LEU A 318 -15.30 -31.18 -2.54
CA LEU A 318 -16.35 -30.57 -1.72
C LEU A 318 -15.69 -29.70 -0.65
N ILE A 319 -16.18 -28.48 -0.49
CA ILE A 319 -15.74 -27.55 0.56
C ILE A 319 -16.98 -27.05 1.28
N MET A 320 -17.09 -27.31 2.58
CA MET A 320 -18.23 -26.95 3.40
C MET A 320 -17.87 -25.84 4.39
N LEU A 321 -18.75 -24.86 4.52
CA LEU A 321 -18.66 -23.82 5.54
C LEU A 321 -19.25 -24.29 6.87
N CYS A 322 -18.42 -24.33 7.91
CA CYS A 322 -18.82 -24.85 9.22
C CYS A 322 -18.96 -23.81 10.30
N HIS A 323 -18.19 -22.74 10.22
CA HIS A 323 -18.29 -21.65 11.18
C HIS A 323 -17.82 -20.35 10.55
N ILE A 324 -18.40 -19.24 11.00
CA ILE A 324 -17.98 -17.88 10.65
C ILE A 324 -17.61 -17.19 11.95
N GLU A 325 -16.33 -16.92 12.10
CA GLU A 325 -15.80 -16.15 13.21
C GLU A 325 -15.71 -14.68 12.76
N SER A 326 -16.64 -13.86 13.26
CA SER A 326 -16.64 -12.43 12.99
C SER A 326 -15.39 -11.79 13.60
N ASN A 327 -14.65 -11.04 12.78
CA ASN A 327 -13.56 -10.20 13.25
C ASN A 327 -14.06 -8.75 13.25
N PRO A 328 -14.75 -8.29 14.31
CA PRO A 328 -15.17 -6.90 14.37
C PRO A 328 -13.96 -5.99 14.26
N THR A 329 -14.09 -4.91 13.50
CA THR A 329 -13.07 -3.86 13.44
C THR A 329 -12.78 -3.38 14.86
N ASN A 330 -11.57 -3.58 15.34
CA ASN A 330 -11.20 -3.16 16.70
C ASN A 330 -11.27 -1.63 16.78
N ILE A 331 -12.25 -1.12 17.53
CA ILE A 331 -12.51 0.32 17.71
C ILE A 331 -11.27 1.04 18.21
N GLU A 332 -10.44 0.42 19.06
CA GLU A 332 -9.20 1.02 19.56
C GLU A 332 -8.16 1.16 18.44
N THR A 333 -8.06 0.16 17.56
CA THR A 333 -7.19 0.24 16.38
C THR A 333 -7.65 1.35 15.44
N LEU A 334 -8.97 1.47 15.23
CA LEU A 334 -9.54 2.52 14.39
C LEU A 334 -9.29 3.92 14.99
N LYS A 335 -9.50 4.08 16.30
CA LYS A 335 -9.18 5.32 17.02
C LYS A 335 -7.70 5.68 16.91
N SER A 336 -6.80 4.70 17.05
CA SER A 336 -5.36 4.91 16.90
C SER A 336 -4.98 5.38 15.49
N LEU A 337 -5.58 4.79 14.46
CA LEU A 337 -5.37 5.21 13.07
C LEU A 337 -5.83 6.65 12.82
N ILE A 338 -7.04 7.00 13.25
CA ILE A 338 -7.59 8.35 13.11
C ILE A 338 -6.74 9.36 13.86
N TYR A 339 -6.35 9.03 15.10
CA TYR A 339 -5.47 9.87 15.91
C TYR A 339 -4.14 10.13 15.19
N GLY A 340 -3.51 9.10 14.62
CA GLY A 340 -2.30 9.24 13.83
C GLY A 340 -2.46 10.16 12.61
N GLN A 341 -3.56 10.02 11.86
CA GLN A 341 -3.87 10.89 10.72
C GLN A 341 -4.06 12.36 11.15
N ASN A 342 -4.79 12.57 12.24
CA ASN A 342 -5.01 13.90 12.80
C ASN A 342 -3.71 14.56 13.24
N LEU A 343 -2.80 13.82 13.88
CA LEU A 343 -1.48 14.33 14.25
C LEU A 343 -0.66 14.75 13.03
N ILE A 344 -0.68 13.96 11.93
CA ILE A 344 0.03 14.30 10.69
C ILE A 344 -0.57 15.58 10.08
N ALA A 345 -1.90 15.66 9.97
CA ALA A 345 -2.58 16.82 9.42
C ALA A 345 -2.30 18.10 10.25
N GLN A 346 -2.37 18.00 11.58
CA GLN A 346 -2.04 19.09 12.49
C GLN A 346 -0.59 19.53 12.34
N SER A 347 0.35 18.58 12.23
CA SER A 347 1.77 18.86 12.01
C SER A 347 2.00 19.62 10.71
N SER A 348 1.30 19.25 9.63
CA SER A 348 1.36 19.95 8.34
C SER A 348 0.83 21.38 8.44
N ILE A 349 -0.33 21.58 9.08
CA ILE A 349 -0.93 22.90 9.27
C ILE A 349 -0.01 23.79 10.11
N LEU A 350 0.58 23.23 11.18
CA LEU A 350 1.54 23.94 12.02
C LEU A 350 2.74 24.38 11.20
N LEU A 351 3.36 23.48 10.42
CA LEU A 351 4.48 23.81 9.55
C LEU A 351 4.14 24.89 8.52
N ASP A 352 2.98 24.81 7.87
CA ASP A 352 2.53 25.82 6.91
C ASP A 352 2.35 27.19 7.56
N ASN A 353 1.83 27.23 8.79
CA ASN A 353 1.69 28.47 9.53
C ASN A 353 3.05 29.05 9.95
N MET A 354 3.99 28.21 10.35
CA MET A 354 5.35 28.67 10.65
C MET A 354 6.06 29.20 9.39
N ARG A 355 5.91 28.51 8.25
CA ARG A 355 6.44 28.93 6.94
C ARG A 355 5.96 30.31 6.51
N LYS A 356 4.69 30.65 6.74
CA LYS A 356 4.13 31.98 6.41
C LYS A 356 4.83 33.13 7.13
N HIS A 357 5.46 32.85 8.28
CA HIS A 357 6.17 33.85 9.08
C HIS A 357 7.70 33.80 8.90
N ALA A 358 8.20 32.83 8.12
CA ALA A 358 9.62 32.68 7.83
C ALA A 358 10.02 33.50 6.59
N VAL A 359 11.21 34.11 6.63
CA VAL A 359 11.83 34.75 5.48
C VAL A 359 12.68 33.71 4.76
N ILE A 360 12.24 33.28 3.57
CA ILE A 360 12.93 32.26 2.77
C ILE A 360 13.40 32.90 1.45
N ASN A 361 14.71 32.98 1.27
CA ASN A 361 15.33 33.52 0.06
C ASN A 361 16.03 32.40 -0.73
N TYR A 362 15.52 32.08 -1.92
CA TYR A 362 16.16 31.14 -2.83
C TYR A 362 17.15 31.87 -3.74
N ARG A 363 18.41 31.41 -3.80
CA ARG A 363 19.43 32.06 -4.63
C ARG A 363 19.36 31.69 -6.13
N ASN A 364 18.66 30.61 -6.50
CA ASN A 364 18.67 30.09 -7.88
C ASN A 364 17.30 29.84 -8.55
N LYS A 365 16.18 30.37 -8.03
CA LYS A 365 14.94 30.43 -8.82
C LYS A 365 14.86 31.77 -9.53
N LYS A 366 14.94 31.78 -10.87
CA LYS A 366 14.32 32.85 -11.68
C LYS A 366 12.93 33.07 -11.10
N SER A 367 12.67 34.28 -10.61
CA SER A 367 11.44 34.66 -9.94
C SER A 367 10.23 34.28 -10.81
N VAL A 368 9.53 33.23 -10.43
CA VAL A 368 8.13 33.06 -10.83
C VAL A 368 7.34 33.77 -9.76
N ARG A 369 6.83 34.96 -10.11
CA ARG A 369 5.80 35.63 -9.31
C ARG A 369 4.61 34.68 -9.20
N VAL A 370 4.19 34.43 -7.96
CA VAL A 370 2.85 33.93 -7.64
C VAL A 370 1.86 35.06 -7.91
#